data_AF-A0A1E3W0T2-F1
#
_entry.id   AF-A0A1E3W0T2-F1
#
_cell.length_a   1.000
_cell.length_b   1.000
_cell.length_c   1.000
_cell.angle_alpha   90.00
_cell.angle_beta   90.00
_cell.angle_gamma   90.00
#
_symmetry.space_group_name_H-M   'P 1'
#
loop_
_entity.id
_entity.type
_entity.pdbx_description
1 polymer ?
#
loop_
_entity_poly.entity_id
_entity_poly.type
_entity_poly.pdbx_seq_one_letter_code
_entity_poly.pdbx_strand_id
1 'polypeptide(L)' 'MSDPKDDRKPDAGVLRFPQSRVRMSGSGEPLKIIGTSQLAGVLGAPSEQTSGHWCSHCRGIWYGYLLEVTCPVCGNRHG' A
#
# COMPACT_ATOMS: atom_id res chain seq x y z
N MET A 1 6.47 38.15 -41.76
CA MET A 1 6.37 38.31 -40.29
C MET A 1 4.97 37.89 -39.88
N SER A 2 4.79 36.68 -39.35
CA SER A 2 4.61 36.35 -37.90
C SER A 2 3.10 36.11 -37.66
N ASP A 3 2.62 35.06 -37.00
CA ASP A 3 3.13 34.33 -35.84
C ASP A 3 2.81 32.81 -35.89
N PRO A 4 3.65 31.94 -35.31
CA PRO A 4 3.33 30.51 -35.11
C PRO A 4 2.42 30.32 -33.89
N LYS A 5 1.37 29.52 -34.02
CA LYS A 5 0.47 29.14 -32.92
C LYS A 5 1.21 28.25 -31.92
N ASP A 6 1.33 28.72 -30.68
CA ASP A 6 1.89 27.98 -29.55
C ASP A 6 0.84 27.01 -29.00
N ASP A 7 1.00 25.71 -29.29
CA ASP A 7 0.14 24.60 -28.85
C ASP A 7 0.45 24.09 -27.43
N ARG A 8 1.05 24.91 -26.55
CA ARG A 8 1.26 24.53 -25.14
C ARG A 8 -0.05 24.47 -24.38
N LYS A 9 -0.68 23.29 -24.36
CA LYS A 9 -1.71 22.95 -23.36
C LYS A 9 -1.12 23.15 -21.95
N PRO A 10 -1.77 23.92 -21.06
CA PRO A 10 -1.33 24.03 -19.69
C PRO A 10 -1.40 22.65 -19.04
N ASP A 11 -0.27 22.23 -18.47
CA ASP A 11 -0.18 20.99 -17.71
C ASP A 11 -1.22 21.05 -16.58
N ALA A 12 -2.23 20.19 -16.66
CA ALA A 12 -3.34 20.18 -15.72
C ALA A 12 -2.81 19.66 -14.38
N GLY A 13 -2.38 20.59 -13.53
CA GLY A 13 -1.88 20.29 -12.19
C GLY A 13 -2.87 19.40 -11.44
N VAL A 14 -2.43 18.20 -11.10
CA VAL A 14 -3.26 17.21 -10.40
C VAL A 14 -3.60 17.75 -9.00
N LEU A 15 -4.79 18.33 -8.85
CA LEU A 15 -5.30 18.79 -7.56
C LEU A 15 -5.68 17.55 -6.72
N ARG A 16 -4.82 17.20 -5.76
CA ARG A 16 -5.08 16.10 -4.82
C ARG A 16 -6.08 16.58 -3.77
N PHE A 17 -7.13 15.80 -3.52
CA PHE A 17 -8.00 16.09 -2.39
C PHE A 17 -7.23 15.83 -1.08
N PRO A 18 -7.27 16.73 -0.09
CA PRO A 18 -6.54 16.60 1.17
C PRO A 18 -6.85 15.30 1.95
N GLN A 19 -8.01 14.70 1.66
CA GLN A 19 -8.52 13.47 2.29
C GLN A 19 -8.65 12.30 1.29
N SER A 20 -8.17 12.42 0.04
CA SER A 20 -8.16 11.27 -0.88
C SER A 20 -7.14 10.27 -0.36
N ARG A 21 -7.64 9.26 0.35
CA ARG A 21 -6.97 8.06 0.86
C ARG A 21 -5.45 8.22 0.90
N VAL A 22 -4.96 8.57 2.09
CA VAL A 22 -3.54 8.61 2.47
C VAL A 22 -2.76 7.67 1.58
N ARG A 23 -1.90 8.22 0.70
CA ARG A 23 -0.94 7.41 -0.03
C ARG A 23 -0.11 6.72 1.02
N MET A 24 -0.35 5.43 1.20
CA MET A 24 0.43 4.61 2.11
C MET A 24 1.88 4.79 1.73
N SER A 25 2.75 5.05 2.70
CA SER A 25 4.19 5.17 2.46
C SER A 25 4.63 3.92 1.69
N GLY A 26 5.09 4.08 0.44
CA GLY A 26 5.41 2.96 -0.46
C GLY A 26 4.41 2.71 -1.60
N SER A 27 3.34 3.50 -1.75
CA SER A 27 2.34 3.32 -2.84
C SER A 27 2.89 3.48 -4.27
N GLY A 28 4.14 3.92 -4.43
CA GLY A 28 4.84 4.01 -5.71
C GLY A 28 5.92 2.94 -5.90
N GLU A 29 6.15 2.10 -4.90
CA GLU A 29 7.09 0.99 -4.96
C GLU A 29 6.37 -0.30 -5.43
N PRO A 30 7.08 -1.24 -6.08
CA PRO A 30 6.51 -2.50 -6.50
C PRO A 30 5.93 -3.26 -5.29
N LEU A 31 4.79 -3.92 -5.51
CA LEU A 31 4.09 -4.68 -4.47
C LEU A 31 5.00 -5.77 -3.90
N LYS A 32 5.33 -5.67 -2.62
CA LYS A 32 6.09 -6.68 -1.88
C LYS A 32 5.16 -7.47 -0.97
N ILE A 33 5.04 -8.77 -1.24
CA ILE A 33 4.32 -9.71 -0.37
C ILE A 33 5.33 -10.31 0.61
N ILE A 34 5.09 -10.08 1.91
CA ILE A 34 5.95 -10.53 3.01
C ILE A 34 5.62 -11.99 3.37
N GLY A 35 4.34 -12.37 3.32
CA GLY A 35 3.87 -13.71 3.68
C GLY A 35 2.69 -13.68 4.64
N THR A 36 2.41 -14.82 5.26
CA THR A 36 1.32 -14.99 6.23
C THR A 36 1.83 -14.88 7.67
N SER A 37 0.93 -14.52 8.59
CA SER A 37 1.22 -14.57 10.02
C SER A 37 1.40 -16.00 10.52
N GLN A 38 2.07 -16.15 11.66
CA GLN A 38 2.21 -17.45 12.31
C GLN A 38 0.85 -18.04 12.71
N LEU A 39 -0.07 -17.21 13.21
CA LEU A 39 -1.39 -17.68 13.61
C LEU A 39 -2.20 -18.19 12.41
N ALA A 40 -2.17 -17.47 11.28
CA ALA A 40 -2.81 -17.92 10.04
C ALA A 40 -2.25 -19.28 9.59
N GLY A 41 -0.92 -19.47 9.70
CA GLY A 41 -0.27 -20.74 9.40
C GLY A 41 -0.69 -21.88 10.33
N VAL A 42 -0.69 -21.64 11.65
CA VAL A 42 -1.04 -22.65 12.68
C VAL A 42 -2.50 -23.07 12.57
N LEU A 43 -3.41 -22.15 12.28
CA LEU A 43 -4.83 -22.44 12.14
C LEU A 43 -5.20 -23.04 10.77
N GLY A 44 -4.25 -23.08 9.82
CA GLY A 44 -4.55 -23.48 8.44
C GLY A 44 -5.60 -22.59 7.80
N ALA A 45 -5.55 -21.28 8.11
CA ALA A 45 -6.55 -20.33 7.64
C ALA A 45 -6.62 -20.31 6.11
N PRO A 46 -7.81 -20.43 5.50
CA PRO A 46 -7.99 -20.28 4.06
C PRO A 46 -7.50 -18.90 3.62
N SER A 47 -6.84 -18.81 2.47
CA SER A 47 -6.29 -17.54 1.96
C SER A 47 -7.35 -16.45 1.82
N GLU A 48 -8.59 -16.82 1.50
CA GLU A 48 -9.73 -15.93 1.32
C GLU A 48 -10.17 -15.27 2.62
N GLN A 49 -9.86 -15.87 3.77
CA GLN A 49 -10.19 -15.33 5.09
C GLN A 49 -9.03 -14.56 5.73
N THR A 50 -7.89 -14.46 5.04
CA THR A 50 -6.78 -13.66 5.53
C THR A 50 -6.97 -12.18 5.24
N SER A 51 -6.65 -11.34 6.21
CA SER A 51 -6.67 -9.88 6.07
C SER A 51 -5.30 -9.39 5.64
N GLY A 52 -5.27 -8.56 4.58
CA GLY A 52 -4.04 -7.90 4.13
C GLY A 52 -3.70 -6.70 5.02
N HIS A 53 -2.49 -6.68 5.55
CA HIS A 53 -1.96 -5.59 6.38
C HIS A 53 -0.68 -5.05 5.76
N TRP A 54 -0.54 -3.74 5.76
CA TRP A 54 0.71 -3.10 5.35
C TRP A 54 1.63 -2.88 6.54
N CYS A 55 2.93 -3.00 6.32
CA CYS A 55 3.95 -2.64 7.29
C CYS A 55 4.85 -1.54 6.74
N SER A 56 4.85 -0.34 7.35
CA SER A 56 5.71 0.79 6.96
C SER A 56 7.20 0.47 7.06
N HIS A 57 7.59 -0.36 8.02
CA HIS A 57 8.99 -0.72 8.23
C HIS A 57 9.50 -1.70 7.17
N CYS A 58 8.75 -2.78 6.91
CA CYS A 58 9.12 -3.79 5.92
C CYS A 58 8.76 -3.39 4.48
N ARG A 59 7.96 -2.32 4.33
CA ARG A 59 7.40 -1.81 3.08
C ARG A 59 6.75 -2.90 2.24
N GLY A 60 5.79 -3.61 2.84
CA GLY A 60 5.12 -4.72 2.17
C GLY A 60 3.82 -5.13 2.86
N ILE A 61 3.06 -5.97 2.16
CA ILE A 61 1.81 -6.56 2.64
C ILE A 61 2.10 -7.92 3.28
N TRP A 62 1.54 -8.15 4.46
CA TRP A 62 1.46 -9.46 5.07
C TRP A 62 -0.01 -9.83 5.31
N TYR A 63 -0.30 -11.12 5.36
CA TYR A 63 -1.65 -11.66 5.48
C TYR A 63 -1.85 -12.27 6.86
N GLY A 64 -2.69 -11.62 7.67
CA GLY A 64 -3.04 -12.05 9.01
C GLY A 64 -4.37 -12.79 9.05
N TYR A 65 -4.74 -13.31 10.21
CA TYR A 65 -6.05 -13.89 10.46
C TYR A 65 -6.73 -13.18 11.65
N LEU A 66 -8.04 -12.96 11.54
CA LEU A 66 -8.86 -12.29 12.55
C LEU A 66 -8.41 -10.85 12.85
N LEU A 67 -7.84 -10.61 14.04
CA LEU A 67 -7.51 -9.29 14.59
C LEU A 67 -6.00 -9.11 14.78
N GLU A 68 -5.20 -9.83 13.99
CA GLU A 68 -3.75 -9.66 14.04
C GLU A 68 -3.34 -8.28 13.53
N VAL A 69 -2.44 -7.65 14.28
CA VAL A 69 -1.91 -6.32 13.95
C VAL A 69 -0.39 -6.30 13.92
N THR A 70 0.27 -7.41 14.30
CA THR A 70 1.73 -7.46 14.47
C THR A 70 2.38 -8.04 13.21
N CYS A 71 3.24 -7.26 12.55
CA CYS A 71 3.99 -7.73 11.39
C CYS A 71 4.84 -8.97 11.75
N PRO A 72 4.75 -10.09 10.99
CA PRO A 72 5.44 -11.34 11.34
C PRO A 72 6.96 -11.27 11.19
N VAL A 73 7.50 -10.25 10.51
CA VAL A 73 8.93 -10.10 10.26
C VAL A 73 9.60 -9.16 11.27
N CYS A 74 9.01 -7.99 11.52
CA CYS A 74 9.62 -6.95 12.36
C CYS A 74 8.88 -6.66 13.67
N GLY A 75 7.72 -7.25 13.90
CA GLY A 75 6.91 -6.98 15.10
C GLY A 75 6.21 -5.61 15.12
N ASN A 76 6.37 -4.78 14.07
CA ASN A 76 5.72 -3.48 14.00
C ASN A 76 4.18 -3.64 13.96
N ARG A 77 3.48 -2.79 14.72
CA ARG A 77 2.01 -2.75 14.79
C ARG A 77 1.41 -1.55 14.08
N HIS A 78 2.26 -0.68 13.56
CA HIS A 78 1.85 0.51 12.83
C HIS A 78 2.03 0.30 11.33
N GLY A 79 1.01 0.71 10.57
CA GLY A 79 1.06 0.76 9.11
C GLY A 79 2.17 1.65 8.60
#